data_AF-A0A090WW32-F1
#
_entry.id   AF-A0A090WW32-F1
#
_cell.length_a   1.000
_cell.length_b   1.000
_cell.length_c   1.000
_cell.angle_alpha   90.00
_cell.angle_beta   90.00
_cell.angle_gamma   90.00
#
_symmetry.space_group_name_H-M   'P 1'
#
loop_
_entity.id
_entity.type
_entity.pdbx_description
1 polymer ?
#
loop_
_entity_poly.entity_id
_entity_poly.type
_entity_poly.pdbx_seq_one_letter_code
_entity_poly.pdbx_strand_id
1 'polypeptide(L)'
;MQEEIFVSGRNIPNIDPSLEIWHWPISLYLFLGGLAAGILFFASVVTILGKDKDYPTTVKYASLVPPIALTLGLLALVYDLTHPLYTWQLYTTIRLESPMSWGAWVLLITTPLSFLWVFSYYSELFPKRELKFKFLKTFEKFLKNNRKNMAYALVPLSIILGVYTGILLSAFNARPLWNNAILGHCS
;
A
#
# COMPACT_ATOMS: atom_id res chain seq x y z
N MET A 1 -38.66 14.92 43.02
CA MET A 1 -37.94 13.71 42.56
C MET A 1 -37.43 14.06 41.18
N GLN A 2 -36.18 14.49 41.07
CA GLN A 2 -35.57 14.89 39.80
C GLN A 2 -35.03 13.62 39.13
N GLU A 3 -35.64 13.25 38.01
CA GLU A 3 -35.14 12.18 37.16
C GLU A 3 -34.04 12.76 36.27
N GLU A 4 -32.79 12.64 36.72
CA GLU A 4 -31.65 12.90 35.86
C GLU A 4 -31.53 11.76 34.85
N ILE A 5 -31.97 12.05 33.62
CA ILE A 5 -31.90 11.13 32.50
C ILE A 5 -30.42 11.05 32.09
N PHE A 6 -29.75 9.97 32.49
CA PHE A 6 -28.40 9.64 32.07
C PHE A 6 -28.39 9.26 30.58
N VAL A 7 -28.39 10.24 29.68
CA VAL A 7 -28.33 10.02 28.21
C VAL A 7 -26.89 9.80 27.71
N SER A 8 -25.88 9.84 28.58
CA SER A 8 -24.49 9.66 28.16
C SER A 8 -23.88 8.41 28.79
N GLY A 9 -23.69 7.36 28.00
CA GLY A 9 -22.90 6.17 28.34
C GLY A 9 -21.40 6.44 28.59
N ARG A 10 -21.02 7.70 28.82
CA ARG A 10 -19.67 8.22 29.03
C ARG A 10 -19.05 7.82 30.36
N ASN A 11 -19.87 7.37 31.32
CA ASN A 11 -19.42 6.98 32.66
C ASN A 11 -19.24 5.46 32.85
N ILE A 12 -19.32 4.67 31.78
CA ILE A 12 -19.04 3.24 31.87
C ILE A 12 -17.52 3.06 31.77
N PRO A 13 -16.85 2.51 32.80
CA PRO A 13 -15.43 2.19 32.70
C PRO A 13 -15.25 1.23 31.52
N ASN A 14 -14.30 1.53 30.63
CA ASN A 14 -14.07 0.89 29.32
C ASN A 14 -14.90 1.42 28.12
N ILE A 15 -15.66 2.52 28.25
CA ILE A 15 -16.40 3.16 27.13
C ILE A 15 -15.79 4.47 26.63
N ASP A 16 -14.80 5.03 27.31
CA ASP A 16 -13.85 5.93 26.66
C ASP A 16 -12.70 5.07 26.13
N PRO A 17 -12.77 4.50 24.90
CA PRO A 17 -11.53 4.22 24.22
C PRO A 17 -10.91 5.61 24.08
N SER A 18 -9.73 5.80 24.66
CA SER A 18 -8.87 6.89 24.30
C SER A 18 -8.96 7.14 22.79
N LEU A 19 -8.87 8.40 22.40
CA LEU A 19 -8.76 8.93 21.04
C LEU A 19 -7.50 8.40 20.29
N GLU A 20 -7.26 7.09 20.35
CA GLU A 20 -6.27 6.27 19.67
C GLU A 20 -7.00 5.06 19.08
N ILE A 21 -8.12 5.28 18.38
CA ILE A 21 -8.75 4.21 17.57
C ILE A 21 -7.86 3.85 16.38
N TRP A 22 -6.79 4.62 16.13
CA TRP A 22 -5.83 4.38 15.08
C TRP A 22 -4.43 4.10 15.64
N HIS A 23 -4.01 2.84 15.55
CA HIS A 23 -2.58 2.55 15.58
C HIS A 23 -1.95 3.25 14.37
N TRP A 24 -1.05 4.21 14.59
CA TRP A 24 -0.33 4.93 13.53
C TRP A 24 0.27 4.03 12.42
N PRO A 25 0.67 2.75 12.65
CA PRO A 25 1.11 1.84 11.59
C PRO A 25 0.06 1.59 10.51
N ILE A 26 -1.24 1.64 10.85
CA ILE A 26 -2.35 1.44 9.92
C ILE A 26 -2.42 2.57 8.88
N SER A 27 -2.38 3.81 9.36
CA SER A 27 -2.27 5.02 8.53
C SER A 27 -1.08 4.95 7.59
N LEU A 28 0.08 4.55 8.15
CA LEU A 28 1.34 4.56 7.45
C LEU A 28 1.35 3.53 6.33
N TYR A 29 0.84 2.31 6.57
CA TYR A 29 0.77 1.30 5.50
C TYR A 29 -0.19 1.73 4.38
N LEU A 30 -1.35 2.31 4.72
CA LEU A 30 -2.32 2.76 3.72
C LEU A 30 -1.74 3.87 2.85
N PHE A 31 -1.05 4.83 3.48
CA PHE A 31 -0.37 5.92 2.78
C PHE A 31 0.76 5.40 1.88
N LEU A 32 1.64 4.54 2.42
CA LEU A 32 2.75 3.97 1.66
C LEU A 32 2.26 3.07 0.51
N GLY A 33 1.18 2.31 0.72
CA GLY A 33 0.54 1.50 -0.29
C GLY A 33 -0.05 2.34 -1.42
N GLY A 34 -0.76 3.43 -1.10
CA GLY A 34 -1.30 4.37 -2.08
C GLY A 34 -0.20 5.11 -2.86
N LEU A 35 0.87 5.52 -2.17
CA LEU A 35 2.03 6.15 -2.79
C LEU A 35 2.73 5.20 -3.77
N ALA A 36 2.95 3.94 -3.36
CA ALA A 36 3.51 2.91 -4.22
C ALA A 36 2.61 2.63 -5.43
N ALA A 37 1.29 2.53 -5.22
CA ALA A 37 0.31 2.32 -6.29
C ALA A 37 0.36 3.44 -7.34
N GLY A 38 0.35 4.70 -6.92
CA GLY A 38 0.40 5.84 -7.83
C GLY A 38 1.67 5.86 -8.67
N ILE A 39 2.83 5.65 -8.04
CA ILE A 39 4.11 5.61 -8.76
C ILE A 39 4.16 4.46 -9.76
N LEU A 40 3.76 3.26 -9.36
CA LEU A 40 3.75 2.08 -10.25
C LEU A 40 2.76 2.26 -11.41
N PHE A 41 1.60 2.88 -11.15
CA PHE A 41 0.63 3.20 -12.18
C PHE A 41 1.23 4.13 -13.24
N PHE A 42 1.79 5.27 -12.83
CA PHE A 42 2.40 6.23 -13.77
C PHE A 42 3.60 5.62 -14.50
N ALA A 43 4.47 4.90 -13.80
CA ALA A 43 5.60 4.22 -14.42
C ALA A 43 5.15 3.22 -15.49
N SER A 44 4.10 2.45 -15.21
CA SER A 44 3.56 1.45 -16.15
C SER A 44 2.89 2.11 -17.35
N VAL A 45 2.08 3.15 -17.15
CA VAL A 45 1.41 3.89 -18.23
C VAL A 45 2.43 4.54 -19.16
N VAL A 46 3.46 5.21 -18.62
CA VAL A 46 4.52 5.83 -19.42
C VAL A 46 5.28 4.78 -20.25
N THR A 47 5.55 3.60 -19.68
CA THR A 47 6.20 2.49 -20.40
C THR A 47 5.30 1.89 -21.49
N ILE A 48 3.98 1.79 -21.27
CA ILE A 48 3.02 1.34 -22.30
C ILE A 48 2.97 2.34 -23.45
N LEU A 49 2.96 3.64 -23.14
CA LEU A 49 2.97 4.74 -24.12
C LEU A 49 4.29 4.84 -24.90
N GLY A 50 5.33 4.09 -24.53
CA GLY A 50 6.65 4.16 -25.17
C GLY A 50 7.38 5.48 -24.94
N LYS A 51 6.97 6.24 -23.92
CA LYS A 51 7.57 7.52 -23.50
C LYS A 51 8.55 7.35 -22.34
N ASP A 52 9.06 6.14 -22.15
CA ASP A 52 10.03 5.80 -21.11
C ASP A 52 11.34 6.58 -21.24
N LYS A 53 11.69 6.99 -22.47
CA LYS A 53 12.83 7.88 -22.76
C LYS A 53 12.58 9.35 -22.45
N ASP A 54 11.33 9.81 -22.56
CA ASP A 54 10.95 11.21 -22.33
C ASP A 54 10.79 11.50 -20.84
N TYR A 55 10.34 10.50 -20.07
CA TYR A 55 10.13 10.61 -18.62
C TYR A 55 10.94 9.57 -17.84
N PRO A 56 12.29 9.60 -17.93
CA PRO A 56 13.14 8.65 -17.23
C PRO A 56 13.00 8.78 -15.71
N THR A 57 12.66 9.97 -15.20
CA THR A 57 12.48 10.20 -13.77
C THR A 57 11.32 9.41 -13.19
N THR A 58 10.18 9.38 -13.89
CA THR A 58 8.98 8.67 -13.45
C THR A 58 9.17 7.16 -13.49
N VAL A 59 9.88 6.64 -14.50
CA VAL A 59 10.03 5.21 -14.73
C VAL A 59 11.23 4.61 -14.00
N LYS A 60 12.28 5.39 -13.74
CA LYS A 60 13.53 4.92 -13.13
C LYS A 60 13.68 5.36 -11.69
N TYR A 61 13.69 6.67 -11.45
CA TYR A 61 13.97 7.21 -10.11
C TYR A 61 12.77 7.06 -9.17
N ALA A 62 11.57 7.43 -9.62
CA ALA A 62 10.37 7.31 -8.80
C ALA A 62 10.06 5.83 -8.50
N SER A 63 10.26 4.93 -9.46
CA SER A 63 10.03 3.49 -9.27
C SER A 63 10.96 2.80 -8.26
N LEU A 64 11.97 3.49 -7.72
CA LEU A 64 12.76 3.01 -6.56
C LEU A 64 12.00 3.12 -5.23
N VAL A 65 11.01 4.00 -5.16
CA VAL A 65 10.23 4.24 -3.93
C VAL A 65 9.24 3.11 -3.63
N PRO A 66 8.46 2.57 -4.59
CA PRO A 66 7.49 1.50 -4.35
C PRO A 66 8.04 0.27 -3.61
N PRO A 67 9.19 -0.33 -3.99
CA PRO A 67 9.70 -1.48 -3.24
C PRO A 67 9.97 -1.19 -1.76
N ILE A 68 10.48 0.01 -1.46
CA ILE A 68 10.78 0.43 -0.09
C ILE A 68 9.48 0.69 0.67
N ALA A 69 8.56 1.46 0.06
CA ALA A 69 7.27 1.79 0.64
C ALA A 69 6.43 0.55 0.93
N LEU A 70 6.38 -0.40 -0.02
CA LEU A 70 5.65 -1.66 0.14
C LEU A 70 6.28 -2.56 1.20
N THR A 71 7.61 -2.64 1.27
CA THR A 71 8.31 -3.41 2.30
C THR A 71 8.03 -2.83 3.69
N LEU A 72 8.10 -1.51 3.85
CA LEU A 72 7.76 -0.83 5.10
C LEU A 72 6.27 -1.00 5.46
N GLY A 73 5.37 -0.95 4.48
CA GLY A 73 3.96 -1.22 4.69
C GLY A 73 3.69 -2.66 5.16
N LEU A 74 4.42 -3.63 4.60
CA LEU A 74 4.32 -5.04 5.01
C LEU A 74 4.89 -5.25 6.42
N LEU A 75 6.02 -4.60 6.75
CA LEU A 75 6.57 -4.63 8.12
C LEU A 75 5.63 -3.99 9.15
N ALA A 76 5.02 -2.86 8.81
CA ALA A 76 4.01 -2.21 9.65
C ALA A 76 2.81 -3.14 9.90
N LEU A 77 2.38 -3.87 8.87
CA LEU A 77 1.29 -4.85 8.98
C LEU A 77 1.66 -6.04 9.88
N VAL A 78 2.91 -6.54 9.78
CA VAL A 78 3.40 -7.61 10.67
C VAL A 78 3.53 -7.13 12.11
N TYR A 79 3.95 -5.88 12.32
CA TYR A 79 4.09 -5.29 13.66
C TYR A 79 2.73 -5.04 14.33
N ASP A 80 1.72 -4.65 13.54
CA ASP A 80 0.34 -4.46 14.02
C ASP A 80 -0.31 -5.80 14.46
N LEU A 81 0.18 -6.94 13.94
CA LEU A 81 -0.22 -8.25 14.43
C LEU A 81 0.42 -8.52 15.79
N THR A 82 -0.40 -8.52 16.86
CA THR A 82 -0.03 -8.86 18.24
C THR A 82 0.75 -10.19 18.38
N HIS A 83 0.62 -11.10 17.40
CA HIS A 83 1.38 -12.35 17.33
C HIS A 83 1.98 -12.53 15.92
N PRO A 84 3.24 -12.14 15.67
CA PRO A 84 3.85 -12.19 14.35
C PRO A 84 3.97 -13.62 13.79
N LEU A 85 4.00 -14.65 14.66
CA LEU A 85 4.06 -16.06 14.27
C LEU A 85 2.80 -16.57 13.55
N TYR A 86 1.66 -15.87 13.69
CA TYR A 86 0.41 -16.20 13.00
C TYR A 86 0.18 -15.40 11.71
N THR A 87 1.16 -14.62 11.22
CA THR A 87 1.09 -13.98 9.90
C THR A 87 0.82 -14.98 8.78
N TRP A 88 1.35 -16.20 8.87
CA TRP A 88 1.02 -17.30 7.96
C TRP A 88 -0.49 -17.66 7.97
N GLN A 89 -1.16 -17.55 9.11
CA GLN A 89 -2.61 -17.78 9.21
C GLN A 89 -3.42 -16.70 8.52
N LEU A 90 -2.91 -15.46 8.42
CA LEU A 90 -3.54 -14.38 7.65
C LEU A 90 -3.59 -14.72 6.15
N TYR A 91 -2.54 -15.38 5.64
CA TYR A 91 -2.46 -15.79 4.24
C TYR A 91 -3.20 -17.12 3.97
N THR A 92 -3.34 -18.01 4.96
CA THR A 92 -4.03 -19.31 4.76
C THR A 92 -5.50 -19.32 5.14
N THR A 93 -5.89 -18.50 6.11
CA THR A 93 -7.29 -18.34 6.52
C THR A 93 -7.89 -17.21 5.70
N ILE A 94 -8.22 -17.50 4.44
CA ILE A 94 -8.76 -16.50 3.50
C ILE A 94 -10.15 -16.05 3.99
N ARG A 95 -10.20 -15.02 4.83
CA ARG A 95 -11.44 -14.32 5.17
C ARG A 95 -11.69 -13.24 4.12
N LEU A 96 -12.28 -13.65 2.99
CA LEU A 96 -12.63 -12.78 1.85
C LEU A 96 -13.51 -11.59 2.24
N GLU A 97 -14.24 -11.69 3.36
CA GLU A 97 -15.12 -10.64 3.89
C GLU A 97 -14.35 -9.52 4.61
N SER A 98 -13.10 -9.77 5.02
CA SER A 98 -12.29 -8.76 5.70
C SER A 98 -11.45 -7.96 4.69
N PRO A 99 -11.61 -6.63 4.62
CA PRO A 99 -10.78 -5.80 3.75
C PRO A 99 -9.29 -6.04 4.01
N MET A 100 -8.88 -6.13 5.28
CA MET A 100 -7.50 -6.30 5.71
C MET A 100 -6.77 -7.51 5.09
N SER A 101 -7.44 -8.66 4.88
CA SER A 101 -6.85 -9.83 4.23
C SER A 101 -6.57 -9.57 2.74
N TRP A 102 -7.47 -8.89 2.04
CA TRP A 102 -7.27 -8.48 0.65
C TRP A 102 -6.04 -7.58 0.49
N GLY A 103 -5.88 -6.58 1.36
CA GLY A 103 -4.72 -5.69 1.34
C GLY A 103 -3.38 -6.43 1.49
N ALA A 104 -3.32 -7.40 2.40
CA ALA A 104 -2.11 -8.20 2.61
C ALA A 104 -1.71 -9.02 1.36
N TRP A 105 -2.69 -9.57 0.64
CA TRP A 105 -2.46 -10.30 -0.62
C TRP A 105 -1.99 -9.37 -1.75
N VAL A 106 -2.63 -8.22 -1.92
CA VAL A 106 -2.22 -7.25 -2.95
C VAL A 106 -0.81 -6.73 -2.66
N LEU A 107 -0.48 -6.44 -1.40
CA LEU A 107 0.89 -6.06 -1.01
C LEU A 107 1.90 -7.18 -1.30
N LEU A 108 1.56 -8.43 -0.96
CA LEU A 108 2.43 -9.59 -1.18
C LEU A 108 2.71 -9.84 -2.66
N ILE A 109 1.74 -9.60 -3.56
CA ILE A 109 1.93 -9.74 -5.01
C ILE A 109 2.64 -8.52 -5.60
N THR A 110 2.29 -7.30 -5.16
CA THR A 110 2.82 -6.07 -5.73
C THR A 110 4.29 -5.83 -5.34
N THR A 111 4.69 -6.26 -4.15
CA THR A 111 6.08 -6.12 -3.66
C THR A 111 7.09 -6.78 -4.60
N PRO A 112 7.05 -8.10 -4.89
CA PRO A 112 7.98 -8.72 -5.81
C PRO A 112 7.87 -8.15 -7.23
N LEU A 113 6.68 -7.77 -7.68
CA LEU A 113 6.50 -7.10 -8.97
C LEU A 113 7.24 -5.76 -9.05
N SER A 114 7.22 -4.97 -7.96
CA SER A 114 7.94 -3.70 -7.86
C SER A 114 9.46 -3.91 -7.88
N PHE A 115 9.96 -4.96 -7.21
CA PHE A 115 11.37 -5.35 -7.28
C PHE A 115 11.77 -5.77 -8.69
N LEU A 116 10.95 -6.59 -9.37
CA LEU A 116 11.18 -6.98 -10.75
C LEU A 116 11.18 -5.77 -11.70
N TRP A 117 10.31 -4.79 -11.46
CA TRP A 117 10.27 -3.54 -12.22
C TRP A 117 11.58 -2.76 -12.09
N VAL A 118 12.04 -2.52 -10.86
CA VAL A 118 13.32 -1.85 -10.61
C VAL A 118 14.49 -2.65 -11.19
N PHE A 119 14.47 -3.97 -11.02
CA PHE A 119 15.51 -4.84 -11.55
C PHE A 119 15.58 -4.79 -13.08
N SER A 120 14.45 -4.65 -13.76
CA SER A 120 14.41 -4.44 -15.20
C SER A 120 15.21 -3.21 -15.64
N TYR A 121 15.23 -2.14 -14.84
CA TYR A 121 15.98 -0.90 -15.10
C TYR A 121 17.38 -0.86 -14.46
N TYR A 122 17.86 -1.96 -13.87
CA TYR A 122 19.09 -1.99 -13.08
C TYR A 122 20.33 -1.49 -13.86
N SER A 123 20.58 -2.01 -15.07
CA SER A 123 21.74 -1.54 -15.87
C SER A 123 21.62 -0.11 -16.39
N GLU A 124 20.41 0.45 -16.41
CA GLU A 124 20.20 1.86 -16.78
C GLU A 124 20.37 2.79 -15.58
N LEU A 125 20.07 2.32 -14.37
CA LEU A 125 20.25 3.02 -13.10
C LEU A 125 21.71 2.98 -12.62
N PHE A 126 22.39 1.85 -12.82
CA PHE A 126 23.77 1.63 -12.38
C PHE A 126 24.70 1.24 -13.54
N PRO A 127 24.92 2.13 -14.53
CA PRO A 127 25.76 1.83 -15.68
C PRO A 127 27.22 1.51 -15.31
N LYS A 128 27.67 1.93 -14.11
CA LYS A 128 29.03 1.69 -13.60
C LYS A 128 29.16 0.40 -12.77
N ARG A 129 28.06 -0.27 -12.42
CA ARG A 129 28.08 -1.53 -11.64
C ARG A 129 27.53 -2.67 -12.49
N GLU A 130 28.43 -3.37 -13.16
CA GLU A 130 28.04 -4.57 -13.88
C GLU A 130 27.58 -5.69 -12.93
N LEU A 131 26.49 -6.35 -13.31
CA LEU A 131 26.05 -7.58 -12.65
C LEU A 131 27.14 -8.64 -12.78
N LYS A 132 27.73 -9.07 -11.66
CA LYS A 132 28.85 -10.04 -11.65
C LYS A 132 28.47 -11.41 -12.23
N PHE A 133 27.20 -11.81 -12.12
CA PHE A 133 26.72 -13.13 -12.55
C PHE A 133 26.03 -13.09 -13.90
N LYS A 134 26.39 -14.02 -14.80
CA LYS A 134 25.81 -14.14 -16.15
C LYS A 134 24.32 -14.45 -16.13
N PHE A 135 23.84 -15.24 -15.16
CA PHE A 135 22.42 -15.53 -14.99
C PHE A 135 21.59 -14.26 -14.73
N LEU A 136 22.09 -13.35 -13.87
CA LEU A 136 21.41 -12.09 -13.57
C LEU A 136 21.33 -11.18 -14.81
N LYS A 137 22.37 -11.13 -15.65
CA LYS A 137 22.35 -10.39 -16.92
C LYS A 137 21.31 -10.96 -17.89
N THR A 138 21.21 -12.29 -18.00
CA THR A 138 20.21 -12.95 -18.85
C THR A 138 18.78 -12.70 -18.34
N PHE A 139 18.59 -12.78 -17.02
CA PHE A 139 17.30 -12.52 -16.39
C PHE A 139 16.87 -11.06 -16.54
N GLU A 140 17.79 -10.11 -16.38
CA GLU A 140 17.53 -8.70 -16.65
C GLU A 140 17.13 -8.49 -18.12
N LYS A 141 17.86 -9.08 -19.08
CA LYS A 141 17.53 -8.96 -20.51
C LYS A 141 16.15 -9.53 -20.82
N PHE A 142 15.78 -10.65 -20.20
CA PHE A 142 14.45 -11.22 -20.31
C PHE A 142 13.37 -10.26 -19.79
N LEU A 143 13.59 -9.66 -18.62
CA LEU A 143 12.66 -8.67 -18.04
C LEU A 143 12.57 -7.41 -18.89
N LYS A 144 13.69 -6.94 -19.47
CA LYS A 144 13.71 -5.80 -20.40
C LYS A 144 12.83 -6.05 -21.62
N ASN A 145 12.94 -7.23 -22.22
CA ASN A 145 12.13 -7.59 -23.39
C ASN A 145 10.62 -7.69 -23.05
N ASN A 146 10.31 -8.08 -21.81
CA ASN A 146 8.93 -8.24 -21.32
C ASN A 146 8.40 -7.04 -20.53
N ARG A 147 9.08 -5.88 -20.55
CA ARG A 147 8.67 -4.67 -19.80
C ARG A 147 7.24 -4.25 -20.09
N LYS A 148 6.83 -4.26 -21.36
CA LYS A 148 5.46 -3.90 -21.75
C LYS A 148 4.44 -4.86 -21.16
N ASN A 149 4.73 -6.16 -21.17
CA ASN A 149 3.84 -7.18 -20.59
C ASN A 149 3.71 -7.00 -19.06
N MET A 150 4.83 -6.71 -18.39
CA MET A 150 4.81 -6.38 -16.96
C MET A 150 4.02 -5.10 -16.68
N ALA A 151 4.17 -4.07 -17.51
CA ALA A 151 3.44 -2.81 -17.37
C ALA A 151 1.93 -3.03 -17.52
N TYR A 152 1.50 -3.84 -18.50
CA TYR A 152 0.09 -4.22 -18.65
C TYR A 152 -0.47 -4.95 -17.43
N ALA A 153 0.33 -5.77 -16.74
CA ALA A 153 -0.08 -6.42 -15.50
C ALA A 153 -0.10 -5.46 -14.30
N LEU A 154 0.85 -4.51 -14.24
CA LEU A 154 0.98 -3.54 -13.15
C LEU A 154 -0.13 -2.48 -13.15
N VAL A 155 -0.66 -2.08 -14.31
CA VAL A 155 -1.75 -1.10 -14.40
C VAL A 155 -3.00 -1.53 -13.61
N PRO A 156 -3.64 -2.69 -13.86
CA PRO A 156 -4.81 -3.10 -13.11
C PRO A 156 -4.47 -3.35 -11.62
N LEU A 157 -3.31 -3.92 -11.31
CA LEU A 157 -2.87 -4.15 -9.93
C LEU A 157 -2.72 -2.84 -9.14
N SER A 158 -2.10 -1.82 -9.75
CA SER A 158 -1.92 -0.51 -9.13
C SER A 158 -3.25 0.25 -8.97
N ILE A 159 -4.17 0.13 -9.92
CA ILE A 159 -5.52 0.68 -9.78
C ILE A 159 -6.25 0.00 -8.61
N ILE A 160 -6.26 -1.34 -8.56
CA ILE A 160 -6.93 -2.09 -7.49
C ILE A 160 -6.32 -1.72 -6.13
N LEU A 161 -4.99 -1.70 -6.03
CA LEU A 161 -4.29 -1.30 -4.80
C LEU A 161 -4.63 0.13 -4.38
N GLY A 162 -4.63 1.08 -5.32
CA GLY A 162 -4.94 2.49 -5.07
C GLY A 162 -6.39 2.73 -4.66
N VAL A 163 -7.33 2.09 -5.36
CA VAL A 163 -8.77 2.18 -5.05
C VAL A 163 -9.07 1.53 -3.70
N TYR A 164 -8.54 0.34 -3.43
CA TYR A 164 -8.71 -0.34 -2.15
C TYR A 164 -8.14 0.48 -0.99
N THR A 165 -6.91 0.99 -1.12
CA THR A 165 -6.28 1.82 -0.08
C THR A 165 -7.03 3.14 0.12
N GLY A 166 -7.48 3.79 -0.96
CA GLY A 166 -8.27 5.02 -0.90
C GLY A 166 -9.66 4.85 -0.29
N ILE A 167 -10.38 3.77 -0.65
CA ILE A 167 -11.68 3.44 -0.05
C ILE A 167 -11.52 3.16 1.43
N LEU A 168 -10.52 2.38 1.84
CA LEU A 168 -10.29 2.12 3.26
C LEU A 168 -9.90 3.39 4.01
N LEU A 169 -8.98 4.19 3.46
CA LEU A 169 -8.62 5.46 4.06
C LEU A 169 -9.85 6.35 4.24
N SER A 170 -10.73 6.43 3.24
CA SER A 170 -11.97 7.20 3.31
C SER A 170 -12.98 6.62 4.31
N ALA A 171 -13.23 5.31 4.27
CA ALA A 171 -14.19 4.64 5.14
C ALA A 171 -13.77 4.65 6.62
N PHE A 172 -12.47 4.55 6.91
CA PHE A 172 -11.94 4.64 8.26
C PHE A 172 -11.80 6.09 8.76
N ASN A 173 -11.49 7.06 7.89
CA ASN A 173 -11.39 8.48 8.25
C ASN A 173 -12.77 9.17 8.35
N ALA A 174 -13.80 8.66 7.67
CA ALA A 174 -15.17 9.19 7.76
C ALA A 174 -15.89 8.78 9.06
N ARG A 175 -15.54 7.64 9.67
CA ARG A 175 -16.14 7.17 10.94
C ARG A 175 -15.90 8.12 12.13
N PRO A 176 -14.71 8.71 12.34
CA PRO A 176 -14.49 9.74 13.36
C PRO A 176 -15.08 11.11 13.03
N LEU A 177 -15.08 11.52 11.75
CA LEU A 177 -15.53 12.85 11.34
C LEU A 177 -17.05 13.02 11.32
N TRP A 178 -17.81 11.94 11.08
CA TRP A 178 -19.28 11.96 11.19
C TRP A 178 -19.81 11.74 12.62
N ASN A 179 -18.96 11.23 13.53
CA ASN A 179 -19.35 10.96 14.92
C ASN A 179 -18.82 12.00 15.93
N ASN A 180 -17.96 12.93 15.49
CA ASN A 180 -17.62 14.10 16.30
C ASN A 180 -18.62 15.22 15.99
N ALA A 181 -19.53 15.44 16.93
CA ALA A 181 -20.55 16.48 16.97
C ALA A 181 -19.96 17.91 17.05
N ILE A 182 -19.12 18.31 16.10
CA ILE A 182 -18.59 19.69 15.99
C ILE A 182 -19.34 20.50 14.93
N LEU A 183 -20.18 19.86 14.09
CA LEU A 183 -21.09 20.55 13.15
C LEU A 183 -22.47 20.89 13.75
N GLY A 184 -22.56 21.02 15.08
CA GLY A 184 -23.77 21.39 15.80
C GLY A 184 -23.74 22.76 16.48
N HIS A 185 -22.72 23.59 16.22
CA HIS A 185 -22.72 24.99 16.64
C HIS A 185 -22.94 25.90 15.43
N CYS A 186 -24.20 26.11 15.10
CA CYS A 186 -24.67 27.38 14.55
C CYS A 186 -26.01 27.70 15.22
N SER A 187 -25.95 28.69 16.12
CA SER A 187 -27.03 29.56 16.63
C SER A 187 -28.31 28.91 17.16
#